data_AF-A0A3N7ELF9-F1
#
_entry.id   AF-A0A3N7ELF9-F1
#
_cell.length_a   1.000
_cell.length_b   1.000
_cell.length_c   1.000
_cell.angle_alpha   90.00
_cell.angle_beta   90.00
_cell.angle_gamma   90.00
#
_symmetry.space_group_name_H-M   'P 1'
#
loop_
_entity.id
_entity.type
_entity.pdbx_description
1 polymer ?
#
loop_
_entity_poly.entity_id
_entity_poly.type
_entity_poly.pdbx_seq_one_letter_code
_entity_poly.pdbx_strand_id
1 'polypeptide(L)'
;MPNAKTYRILSLDGGGSWALIQVKCLRKLFAETFNNPDPTGHEVLAEFDLVSANSGGSLVAAAMAENLRLSEIEKIFDDAKLRNRVFSKLSFFERSLLTSVARIFKIGAKYATKRKHIALKEILPGIAQIDMMDIPAHIAVNGAIKTQFLIIGYDYYRNRAELFRSDCDSMASTAVIERRLKNMPQQAESPADCIVSLVDAIHASSTAPVNYFNEPATFLVNNKPKYYWDGGVTGNNNPVLVAVTEAICNKTQYQIENVQVLSIGTGTVSQLQYDEEIPVKYDELKAKHESPGLIKDVQKMGTSILNDPPDTAAFVAYMILNPSMPAQPVDFIRMNPALRPVLIDDSAGKHWDLPAGIDKDEYAKLNAMDMDAVADDEVALIKKLCNNWLNGEGVPNQSIRSNSSLNCLIGHPDFEAAKTDFKNWFTKPTNLL
;
A
#
# COMPACT_ATOMS: atom_id res chain seq x y z
N MET A 1 -15.84 -11.93 -27.19
CA MET A 1 -17.10 -11.21 -27.49
C MET A 1 -16.75 -9.75 -27.84
N PRO A 2 -17.55 -9.01 -28.63
CA PRO A 2 -17.11 -7.76 -29.26
C PRO A 2 -16.86 -6.56 -28.35
N ASN A 3 -16.88 -6.70 -27.03
CA ASN A 3 -16.34 -5.74 -26.06
C ASN A 3 -15.98 -6.49 -24.77
N ALA A 4 -14.82 -7.13 -24.71
CA ALA A 4 -14.32 -7.73 -23.48
C ALA A 4 -13.94 -6.60 -22.50
N LYS A 5 -14.70 -6.42 -21.42
CA LYS A 5 -14.39 -5.38 -20.43
C LYS A 5 -13.17 -5.81 -19.63
N THR A 6 -12.10 -5.04 -19.76
CA THR A 6 -10.91 -5.16 -18.93
C THR A 6 -11.12 -4.33 -17.67
N TYR A 7 -11.08 -4.98 -16.50
CA TYR A 7 -11.25 -4.37 -15.20
C TYR A 7 -9.88 -4.07 -14.59
N ARG A 8 -9.56 -2.78 -14.41
CA ARG A 8 -8.25 -2.32 -13.97
C ARG A 8 -8.25 -2.01 -12.47
N ILE A 9 -7.32 -2.62 -11.76
CA ILE A 9 -7.13 -2.46 -10.32
C ILE A 9 -5.86 -1.65 -10.08
N LEU A 10 -5.97 -0.58 -9.29
CA LEU A 10 -4.85 0.09 -8.64
C LEU A 10 -4.80 -0.36 -7.18
N SER A 11 -3.70 -1.00 -6.79
CA SER A 11 -3.46 -1.45 -5.42
C SER A 11 -2.32 -0.64 -4.81
N LEU A 12 -2.58 0.05 -3.69
CA LEU A 12 -1.61 0.91 -3.01
C LEU A 12 -1.28 0.34 -1.63
N ASP A 13 -0.03 -0.10 -1.47
CA ASP A 13 0.45 -0.68 -0.21
C ASP A 13 0.44 0.34 0.94
N GLY A 14 0.39 -0.16 2.17
CA GLY A 14 0.72 0.64 3.35
C GLY A 14 2.22 0.90 3.49
N GLY A 15 2.59 1.81 4.40
CA GLY A 15 4.01 2.20 4.58
C GLY A 15 4.23 3.62 5.12
N GLY A 16 3.21 4.24 5.74
CA GLY A 16 3.33 5.56 6.34
C GLY A 16 3.88 6.61 5.36
N SER A 17 4.98 7.27 5.74
CA SER A 17 5.59 8.33 4.94
C SER A 17 6.24 7.83 3.64
N TRP A 18 6.56 6.54 3.56
CA TRP A 18 7.13 5.94 2.35
C TRP A 18 6.15 5.91 1.17
N ALA A 19 4.85 6.15 1.43
CA ALA A 19 3.84 6.34 0.38
C ALA A 19 4.18 7.47 -0.61
N LEU A 20 5.13 8.35 -0.27
CA LEU A 20 5.79 9.24 -1.23
C LEU A 20 6.24 8.51 -2.51
N ILE A 21 6.78 7.30 -2.39
CA ILE A 21 7.22 6.47 -3.53
C ILE A 21 6.07 6.22 -4.51
N GLN A 22 4.87 5.93 -4.01
CA GLN A 22 3.70 5.68 -4.84
C GLN A 22 3.33 6.91 -5.68
N VAL A 23 3.36 8.09 -5.06
CA VAL A 23 3.06 9.35 -5.73
C VAL A 23 4.10 9.64 -6.82
N LYS A 24 5.39 9.48 -6.52
CA LYS A 24 6.46 9.70 -7.52
C LYS A 24 6.38 8.71 -8.68
N CYS A 25 6.06 7.45 -8.39
CA CYS A 25 5.80 6.41 -9.38
C CYS A 25 4.65 6.82 -10.31
N LEU A 26 3.47 7.13 -9.76
CA LEU A 26 2.30 7.55 -10.53
C LEU A 26 2.59 8.77 -11.41
N ARG A 27 3.29 9.79 -10.89
CA ARG A 27 3.72 10.96 -11.68
C ARG A 27 4.54 10.55 -12.90
N LYS A 28 5.53 9.68 -12.72
CA LYS A 28 6.38 9.22 -13.83
C LYS A 28 5.60 8.38 -14.83
N LEU A 29 4.73 7.48 -14.38
CA LEU A 29 3.86 6.69 -15.26
C LEU A 29 2.95 7.59 -16.10
N PHE A 30 2.31 8.59 -15.49
CA PHE A 30 1.39 9.48 -16.19
C PHE A 30 2.10 10.45 -17.14
N ALA A 31 3.28 10.94 -16.77
CA ALA A 31 4.13 11.73 -17.67
C ALA A 31 4.44 10.95 -18.95
N GLU A 32 4.82 9.68 -18.81
CA GLU A 32 5.36 8.86 -19.90
C GLU A 32 4.28 8.15 -20.74
N THR A 33 3.11 7.90 -20.14
CA THR A 33 1.99 7.20 -20.78
C THR A 33 0.99 8.17 -21.39
N PHE A 34 0.67 9.26 -20.69
CA PHE A 34 -0.40 10.19 -21.07
C PHE A 34 0.11 11.60 -21.39
N ASN A 35 1.43 11.85 -21.36
CA ASN A 35 2.02 13.19 -21.49
C ASN A 35 1.46 14.18 -20.45
N ASN A 36 1.13 13.69 -19.26
CA ASN A 36 0.60 14.48 -18.15
C ASN A 36 1.52 14.31 -16.91
N PRO A 37 2.51 15.18 -16.71
CA PRO A 37 3.49 15.03 -15.63
C PRO A 37 2.98 15.44 -14.25
N ASP A 38 1.81 16.06 -14.15
CA ASP A 38 1.20 16.47 -12.88
C ASP A 38 -0.33 16.33 -12.92
N PRO A 39 -0.84 15.09 -13.11
CA PRO A 39 -2.27 14.86 -13.23
C PRO A 39 -2.98 15.18 -11.92
N THR A 40 -4.26 15.53 -12.01
CA THR A 40 -5.13 15.56 -10.83
C THR A 40 -5.45 14.14 -10.36
N GLY A 41 -5.84 14.02 -9.10
CA GLY A 41 -6.28 12.74 -8.55
C GLY A 41 -7.39 12.09 -9.37
N HIS A 42 -8.40 12.84 -9.79
CA HIS A 42 -9.51 12.30 -10.61
C HIS A 42 -9.04 11.83 -11.99
N GLU A 43 -8.07 12.51 -12.62
CA GLU A 43 -7.47 12.06 -13.87
C GLU A 43 -6.77 10.70 -13.71
N VAL A 44 -6.10 10.48 -12.57
CA VAL A 44 -5.49 9.17 -12.26
C VAL A 44 -6.55 8.11 -12.01
N LEU A 45 -7.54 8.41 -11.17
CA LEU A 45 -8.59 7.48 -10.79
C LEU A 45 -9.40 7.01 -12.00
N ALA A 46 -9.68 7.89 -12.96
CA ALA A 46 -10.43 7.57 -14.17
C ALA A 46 -9.84 6.43 -15.02
N GLU A 47 -8.55 6.12 -14.86
CA GLU A 47 -7.92 5.01 -15.57
C GLU A 47 -8.21 3.63 -14.95
N PHE A 48 -8.67 3.59 -13.69
CA PHE A 48 -8.91 2.36 -12.91
C PHE A 48 -10.39 2.16 -12.56
N ASP A 49 -10.82 0.89 -12.51
CA ASP A 49 -12.17 0.50 -12.08
C ASP A 49 -12.23 0.24 -10.56
N LEU A 50 -11.10 -0.09 -9.94
CA LEU A 50 -11.00 -0.28 -8.49
C LEU A 50 -9.69 0.31 -7.97
N VAL A 51 -9.78 1.09 -6.89
CA VAL A 51 -8.64 1.44 -6.04
C VAL A 51 -8.76 0.70 -4.72
N SER A 52 -7.77 -0.14 -4.44
CA SER A 52 -7.63 -0.83 -3.16
C SER A 52 -6.42 -0.29 -2.43
N ALA A 53 -6.56 0.09 -1.16
CA ALA A 53 -5.49 0.78 -0.45
C ALA A 53 -5.45 0.48 1.05
N ASN A 54 -4.23 0.42 1.60
CA ASN A 54 -3.99 0.27 3.04
C ASN A 54 -3.10 1.41 3.57
N SER A 55 -3.30 1.82 4.83
CA SER A 55 -2.41 2.71 5.57
C SER A 55 -1.97 3.97 4.79
N GLY A 56 -0.66 4.23 4.65
CA GLY A 56 -0.13 5.34 3.85
C GLY A 56 -0.68 5.41 2.43
N GLY A 57 -0.86 4.26 1.75
CA GLY A 57 -1.50 4.19 0.45
C GLY A 57 -2.97 4.60 0.46
N SER A 58 -3.69 4.38 1.56
CA SER A 58 -5.07 4.86 1.72
C SER A 58 -5.15 6.39 1.77
N LEU A 59 -4.13 7.05 2.35
CA LEU A 59 -4.01 8.51 2.31
C LEU A 59 -3.76 9.02 0.89
N VAL A 60 -2.92 8.33 0.10
CA VAL A 60 -2.73 8.64 -1.33
C VAL A 60 -4.04 8.50 -2.10
N ALA A 61 -4.77 7.39 -1.90
CA ALA A 61 -6.08 7.16 -2.53
C ALA A 61 -7.10 8.26 -2.19
N ALA A 62 -7.18 8.64 -0.92
CA ALA A 62 -8.10 9.69 -0.47
C ALA A 62 -7.70 11.09 -0.97
N ALA A 63 -6.40 11.40 -1.02
CA ALA A 63 -5.91 12.63 -1.60
C ALA A 63 -6.18 12.71 -3.12
N MET A 64 -6.16 11.57 -3.82
CA MET A 64 -6.61 11.51 -5.21
C MET A 64 -8.12 11.74 -5.32
N ALA A 65 -8.93 11.19 -4.40
CA ALA A 65 -10.38 11.40 -4.37
C ALA A 65 -10.77 12.86 -4.05
N GLU A 66 -9.97 13.56 -3.24
CA GLU A 66 -10.03 15.02 -3.01
C GLU A 66 -9.65 15.84 -4.26
N ASN A 67 -9.22 15.18 -5.34
CA ASN A 67 -8.77 15.77 -6.60
C ASN A 67 -7.48 16.60 -6.50
N LEU A 68 -6.65 16.38 -5.49
CA LEU A 68 -5.34 17.03 -5.40
C LEU A 68 -4.47 16.60 -6.58
N ARG A 69 -3.64 17.51 -7.10
CA ARG A 69 -2.60 17.14 -8.06
C ARG A 69 -1.58 16.24 -7.40
N LEU A 70 -0.98 15.33 -8.16
CA LEU A 70 0.05 14.45 -7.59
C LEU A 70 1.22 15.24 -6.96
N SER A 71 1.53 16.45 -7.45
CA SER A 71 2.54 17.34 -6.83
C SER A 71 2.12 17.84 -5.44
N GLU A 72 0.82 18.00 -5.22
CA GLU A 72 0.24 18.41 -3.93
C GLU A 72 0.18 17.22 -2.98
N ILE A 73 -0.16 16.03 -3.48
CA ILE A 73 -0.11 14.79 -2.70
C ILE A 73 1.34 14.49 -2.24
N GLU A 74 2.33 14.70 -3.11
CA GLU A 74 3.75 14.54 -2.76
C GLU A 74 4.14 15.45 -1.57
N LYS A 75 3.62 16.68 -1.49
CA LYS A 75 3.88 17.60 -0.38
C LYS A 75 3.33 17.12 0.96
N ILE A 76 2.27 16.29 0.99
CA ILE A 76 1.74 15.73 2.24
C ILE A 76 2.83 14.90 2.95
N PHE A 77 3.68 14.24 2.17
CA PHE A 77 4.78 13.41 2.65
C PHE A 77 6.14 14.16 2.66
N ASP A 78 6.35 15.16 1.80
CA ASP A 78 7.63 15.87 1.71
C ASP A 78 7.73 17.08 2.64
N ASP A 79 6.62 17.79 2.92
CA ASP A 79 6.60 18.97 3.76
C ASP A 79 6.57 18.60 5.25
N ALA A 80 7.58 19.03 6.01
CA ALA A 80 7.71 18.73 7.42
C ALA A 80 6.53 19.23 8.26
N LYS A 81 5.92 20.38 7.93
CA LYS A 81 4.77 20.90 8.68
C LYS A 81 3.53 20.04 8.43
N LEU A 82 3.28 19.64 7.18
CA LEU A 82 2.14 18.77 6.86
C LEU A 82 2.33 17.37 7.44
N ARG A 83 3.52 16.75 7.27
CA ARG A 83 3.84 15.45 7.89
C ARG A 83 3.64 15.46 9.40
N ASN A 84 4.16 16.48 10.09
CA ASN A 84 4.08 16.56 11.56
C ASN A 84 2.64 16.79 12.08
N ARG A 85 1.71 17.23 11.22
CA ARG A 85 0.27 17.28 11.57
C ARG A 85 -0.35 15.89 11.57
N VAL A 86 -0.05 15.06 10.57
CA VAL A 86 -0.54 13.66 10.47
C VAL A 86 0.16 12.77 11.51
N PHE A 87 1.48 12.90 11.66
CA PHE A 87 2.31 12.20 12.64
C PHE A 87 2.58 13.06 13.87
N SER A 88 1.51 13.58 14.48
CA SER A 88 1.62 14.45 15.66
C SER A 88 2.09 13.66 16.88
N LYS A 89 3.33 13.91 17.32
CA LYS A 89 3.94 13.22 18.47
C LYS A 89 3.12 13.39 19.76
N LEU A 90 3.11 12.38 20.62
CA LEU A 90 2.54 12.47 21.96
C LEU A 90 3.30 13.51 22.80
N SER A 91 2.54 14.36 23.48
CA SER A 91 3.04 15.29 24.49
C SER A 91 3.63 14.55 25.70
N PHE A 92 4.43 15.26 26.50
CA PHE A 92 5.06 14.70 27.70
C PHE A 92 4.04 14.10 28.68
N PHE A 93 2.88 14.75 28.85
CA PHE A 93 1.80 14.26 29.72
C PHE A 93 1.11 13.01 29.15
N GLU A 94 0.85 12.97 27.84
CA GLU A 94 0.27 11.78 27.18
C GLU A 94 1.21 10.57 27.26
N ARG A 95 2.52 10.78 27.11
CA ARG A 95 3.53 9.72 27.32
C ARG A 95 3.55 9.21 28.76
N SER A 96 3.26 10.08 29.73
CA SER A 96 3.23 9.74 31.17
C SER A 96 2.00 8.92 31.57
N LEU A 97 0.91 9.01 30.79
CA LEU A 97 -0.34 8.25 30.99
C LEU A 97 -0.30 6.84 30.36
N LEU A 98 0.70 6.52 29.55
CA LEU A 98 0.94 5.16 29.10
C LEU A 98 1.33 4.27 30.30
N THR A 99 0.80 3.04 30.33
CA THR A 99 1.01 2.06 31.41
C THR A 99 2.50 1.90 31.74
N SER A 100 2.82 1.74 33.02
CA SER A 100 4.20 1.68 33.54
C SER A 100 5.08 0.61 32.86
N VAL A 101 4.45 -0.47 32.38
CA VAL A 101 5.10 -1.59 31.66
C VAL A 101 5.60 -1.16 30.27
N ALA A 102 4.82 -0.35 29.54
CA ALA A 102 5.19 0.20 28.23
C ALA A 102 6.45 1.09 28.31
N ARG A 103 6.55 1.90 29.37
CA ARG A 103 7.71 2.76 29.66
C ARG A 103 8.99 1.97 29.98
N ILE A 104 8.90 0.87 30.72
CA ILE A 104 10.06 0.05 31.12
C ILE A 104 10.67 -0.68 29.91
N PHE A 105 9.84 -1.14 28.97
CA PHE A 105 10.29 -1.95 27.83
C PHE A 105 10.49 -1.17 26.52
N LYS A 106 10.44 0.18 26.56
CA LYS A 106 10.51 1.06 25.35
C LYS A 106 9.50 0.67 24.25
N ILE A 107 8.37 0.08 24.63
CA ILE A 107 7.23 -0.18 23.74
C ILE A 107 6.22 0.91 24.04
N GLY A 108 5.95 1.82 23.11
CA GLY A 108 5.07 2.94 23.42
C GLY A 108 4.69 3.74 22.19
N ALA A 109 3.41 4.09 22.10
CA ALA A 109 2.89 4.92 21.01
C ALA A 109 3.69 6.22 20.86
N LYS A 110 4.04 6.56 19.63
CA LYS A 110 4.75 7.80 19.28
C LYS A 110 3.77 8.95 19.01
N TYR A 111 2.55 8.67 18.52
CA TYR A 111 1.62 9.63 17.93
C TYR A 111 0.20 9.59 18.53
N ALA A 112 -0.51 10.73 18.44
CA ALA A 112 -1.88 10.87 18.92
C ALA A 112 -2.92 10.58 17.82
N THR A 113 -3.78 9.59 18.06
CA THR A 113 -4.84 9.17 17.12
C THR A 113 -5.85 10.28 16.83
N LYS A 114 -6.36 10.95 17.86
CA LYS A 114 -7.34 12.05 17.71
C LYS A 114 -6.80 13.23 16.89
N ARG A 115 -5.53 13.62 17.11
CA ARG A 115 -4.89 14.71 16.37
C ARG A 115 -4.74 14.34 14.89
N LYS A 116 -4.38 13.08 14.58
CA LYS A 116 -4.37 12.59 13.21
C LYS A 116 -5.75 12.71 12.55
N HIS A 117 -6.82 12.30 13.23
CA HIS A 117 -8.17 12.37 12.64
C HIS A 117 -8.56 13.82 12.27
N ILE A 118 -8.29 14.78 13.15
CA ILE A 118 -8.52 16.21 12.87
C ILE A 118 -7.67 16.66 11.68
N ALA A 119 -6.38 16.34 11.68
CA ALA A 119 -5.48 16.71 10.59
C ALA A 119 -5.94 16.15 9.23
N LEU A 120 -6.43 14.91 9.18
CA LEU A 120 -6.97 14.32 7.95
C LEU A 120 -8.17 15.11 7.40
N LYS A 121 -9.09 15.53 8.28
CA LYS A 121 -10.25 16.37 7.89
C LYS A 121 -9.84 17.75 7.40
N GLU A 122 -8.77 18.31 7.94
CA GLU A 122 -8.24 19.61 7.52
C GLU A 122 -7.45 19.54 6.20
N ILE A 123 -6.80 18.41 5.92
CA ILE A 123 -6.04 18.18 4.68
C ILE A 123 -6.99 17.79 3.54
N LEU A 124 -8.07 17.07 3.83
CA LEU A 124 -9.01 16.50 2.86
C LEU A 124 -10.45 16.98 3.14
N PRO A 125 -10.72 18.29 3.08
CA PRO A 125 -11.99 18.86 3.52
C PRO A 125 -13.19 18.45 2.66
N GLY A 126 -13.01 18.22 1.36
CA GLY A 126 -14.07 17.82 0.44
C GLY A 126 -14.60 16.42 0.75
N ILE A 127 -13.71 15.42 0.76
CA ILE A 127 -14.09 14.02 0.99
C ILE A 127 -14.41 13.72 2.47
N ALA A 128 -14.03 14.60 3.41
CA ALA A 128 -14.36 14.44 4.83
C ALA A 128 -15.88 14.41 5.11
N GLN A 129 -16.68 14.89 4.16
CA GLN A 129 -18.15 14.94 4.25
C GLN A 129 -18.84 13.93 3.32
N ILE A 130 -18.08 13.07 2.64
CA ILE A 130 -18.61 12.15 1.62
C ILE A 130 -18.45 10.72 2.13
N ASP A 131 -19.58 10.02 2.19
CA ASP A 131 -19.62 8.59 2.52
C ASP A 131 -19.01 7.76 1.39
N MET A 132 -18.41 6.63 1.75
CA MET A 132 -17.74 5.71 0.82
C MET A 132 -18.60 5.39 -0.41
N MET A 133 -19.90 5.19 -0.21
CA MET A 133 -20.84 4.89 -1.30
C MET A 133 -21.03 6.00 -2.33
N ASP A 134 -20.79 7.25 -1.95
CA ASP A 134 -20.96 8.42 -2.82
C ASP A 134 -19.65 8.87 -3.49
N ILE A 135 -18.50 8.32 -3.06
CA ILE A 135 -17.18 8.62 -3.65
C ILE A 135 -17.15 8.35 -5.16
N PRO A 136 -17.64 7.21 -5.70
CA PRO A 136 -17.60 6.97 -7.14
C PRO A 136 -18.35 8.04 -7.96
N ALA A 137 -19.45 8.59 -7.42
CA ALA A 137 -20.19 9.68 -8.06
C ALA A 137 -19.42 11.01 -7.96
N HIS A 138 -18.77 11.26 -6.83
CA HIS A 138 -17.98 12.47 -6.59
C HIS A 138 -16.77 12.60 -7.54
N ILE A 139 -16.10 11.50 -7.84
CA ILE A 139 -14.88 11.47 -8.67
C ILE A 139 -15.15 11.21 -10.15
N ALA A 140 -16.42 11.11 -10.56
CA ALA A 140 -16.80 10.75 -11.92
C ALA A 140 -16.33 11.83 -12.92
N VAL A 141 -15.52 11.43 -13.89
CA VAL A 141 -15.07 12.30 -14.98
C VAL A 141 -15.97 12.08 -16.19
N ASN A 142 -16.47 13.17 -16.79
CA ASN A 142 -17.36 13.16 -17.96
C ASN A 142 -18.64 12.29 -17.77
N GLY A 143 -19.13 12.16 -16.53
CA GLY A 143 -20.33 11.39 -16.20
C GLY A 143 -20.15 9.87 -16.19
N ALA A 144 -18.93 9.36 -16.40
CA ALA A 144 -18.63 7.95 -16.27
C ALA A 144 -18.20 7.62 -14.83
N ILE A 145 -19.09 7.01 -14.06
CA ILE A 145 -18.75 6.42 -12.76
C ILE A 145 -17.96 5.15 -13.05
N LYS A 146 -16.65 5.19 -12.84
CA LYS A 146 -15.78 4.05 -13.13
C LYS A 146 -15.18 3.43 -11.88
N THR A 147 -14.70 4.27 -10.96
CA THR A 147 -13.75 3.82 -9.95
C THR A 147 -14.43 3.55 -8.60
N GLN A 148 -14.36 2.30 -8.16
CA GLN A 148 -14.74 1.87 -6.81
C GLN A 148 -13.54 1.96 -5.85
N PHE A 149 -13.81 2.05 -4.55
CA PHE A 149 -12.82 2.12 -3.48
C PHE A 149 -12.99 0.93 -2.52
N LEU A 150 -11.85 0.35 -2.13
CA LEU A 150 -11.75 -0.70 -1.13
C LEU A 150 -10.63 -0.36 -0.14
N ILE A 151 -11.00 0.04 1.07
CA ILE A 151 -10.07 0.43 2.13
C ILE A 151 -10.10 -0.62 3.24
N ILE A 152 -8.93 -1.05 3.73
CA ILE A 152 -8.83 -2.14 4.72
C ILE A 152 -8.50 -1.59 6.10
N GLY A 153 -9.27 -1.99 7.10
CA GLY A 153 -8.96 -1.81 8.51
C GLY A 153 -9.00 -3.13 9.27
N TYR A 154 -8.71 -3.06 10.56
CA TYR A 154 -8.86 -4.16 11.50
C TYR A 154 -9.91 -3.79 12.55
N ASP A 155 -11.02 -4.51 12.63
CA ASP A 155 -12.03 -4.31 13.69
C ASP A 155 -11.47 -4.81 15.02
N TYR A 156 -11.19 -3.85 15.91
CA TYR A 156 -10.48 -4.08 17.17
C TYR A 156 -11.16 -5.09 18.09
N TYR A 157 -12.49 -5.10 18.14
CA TYR A 157 -13.22 -5.96 19.07
C TYR A 157 -13.68 -7.27 18.42
N ARG A 158 -13.89 -7.28 17.10
CA ARG A 158 -14.26 -8.49 16.35
C ARG A 158 -13.07 -9.31 15.89
N ASN A 159 -11.85 -8.79 16.01
CA ASN A 159 -10.60 -9.45 15.64
C ASN A 159 -10.58 -9.95 14.19
N ARG A 160 -11.04 -9.12 13.25
CA ARG A 160 -11.11 -9.47 11.82
C ARG A 160 -10.82 -8.27 10.94
N ALA A 161 -10.49 -8.54 9.67
CA ALA A 161 -10.44 -7.49 8.67
C ALA A 161 -11.82 -6.84 8.49
N GLU A 162 -11.83 -5.51 8.46
CA GLU A 162 -12.96 -4.69 8.04
C GLU A 162 -12.64 -4.12 6.67
N LEU A 163 -13.55 -4.31 5.72
CA LEU A 163 -13.36 -3.94 4.32
C LEU A 163 -14.38 -2.84 3.99
N PHE A 164 -13.95 -1.59 4.08
CA PHE A 164 -14.76 -0.43 3.73
C PHE A 164 -14.86 -0.36 2.20
N ARG A 165 -16.08 -0.54 1.68
CA ARG A 165 -16.37 -0.56 0.24
C ARG A 165 -17.19 0.66 -0.15
N SER A 166 -16.91 1.20 -1.33
CA SER A 166 -17.87 2.10 -1.98
C SER A 166 -19.02 1.33 -2.63
N ASP A 167 -18.79 0.12 -3.15
CA ASP A 167 -19.88 -0.73 -3.66
C ASP A 167 -20.53 -1.53 -2.52
N CYS A 168 -21.68 -1.03 -2.07
CA CYS A 168 -22.51 -1.65 -1.04
C CYS A 168 -23.18 -2.95 -1.48
N ASP A 169 -23.35 -3.11 -2.78
CA ASP A 169 -23.98 -4.26 -3.41
C ASP A 169 -22.93 -5.26 -3.91
N SER A 170 -21.66 -5.11 -3.54
CA SER A 170 -20.61 -6.07 -3.88
C SER A 170 -20.98 -7.49 -3.47
N MET A 171 -20.79 -8.43 -4.39
CA MET A 171 -20.98 -9.87 -4.16
C MET A 171 -20.02 -10.45 -3.11
N ALA A 172 -18.94 -9.74 -2.77
CA ALA A 172 -18.01 -10.11 -1.71
C ALA A 172 -18.44 -9.60 -0.32
N SER A 173 -19.47 -8.74 -0.24
CA SER A 173 -19.96 -8.20 1.03
C SER A 173 -20.68 -9.27 1.86
N THR A 174 -20.39 -9.31 3.16
CA THR A 174 -21.06 -10.23 4.10
C THR A 174 -22.58 -10.03 4.10
N ALA A 175 -23.05 -8.79 4.05
CA ALA A 175 -24.48 -8.49 4.04
C ALA A 175 -25.17 -9.03 2.77
N VAL A 176 -24.52 -8.90 1.62
CA VAL A 176 -25.03 -9.42 0.33
C VAL A 176 -25.05 -10.95 0.33
N ILE A 177 -24.00 -11.58 0.82
CA ILE A 177 -23.93 -13.04 0.98
C ILE A 177 -25.03 -13.54 1.91
N GLU A 178 -25.23 -12.89 3.06
CA GLU A 178 -26.26 -13.25 4.04
C GLU A 178 -27.66 -13.16 3.43
N ARG A 179 -27.98 -12.05 2.74
CA ARG A 179 -29.28 -11.88 2.07
C ARG A 179 -29.53 -12.97 1.03
N ARG A 180 -28.53 -13.26 0.20
CA ARG A 180 -28.60 -14.32 -0.81
C ARG A 180 -28.88 -15.68 -0.15
N LEU A 181 -28.15 -16.03 0.91
CA LEU A 181 -28.32 -17.31 1.61
C LEU A 181 -29.68 -17.41 2.33
N LYS A 182 -30.24 -16.28 2.75
CA LYS A 182 -31.55 -16.19 3.42
C LYS A 182 -32.72 -15.94 2.46
N ASN A 183 -32.49 -15.92 1.15
CA ASN A 183 -33.51 -15.56 0.14
C ASN A 183 -34.21 -14.22 0.43
N MET A 184 -33.47 -13.24 0.97
CA MET A 184 -33.95 -11.88 1.19
C MET A 184 -33.82 -11.04 -0.10
N PRO A 185 -34.50 -9.88 -0.20
CA PRO A 185 -34.31 -8.95 -1.31
C PRO A 185 -32.82 -8.63 -1.54
N GLN A 186 -32.43 -8.48 -2.80
CA GLN A 186 -31.02 -8.28 -3.18
C GLN A 186 -30.46 -6.98 -2.60
N GLN A 187 -31.26 -5.91 -2.63
CA GLN A 187 -30.90 -4.61 -2.06
C GLN A 187 -31.31 -4.50 -0.59
N ALA A 188 -30.44 -3.87 0.19
CA ALA A 188 -30.76 -3.49 1.56
C ALA A 188 -31.85 -2.42 1.60
N GLU A 189 -32.67 -2.41 2.65
CA GLU A 189 -33.45 -1.21 2.99
C GLU A 189 -32.54 -0.05 3.45
N SER A 190 -31.33 -0.34 3.96
CA SER A 190 -30.32 0.64 4.36
C SER A 190 -28.90 0.11 4.12
N PRO A 191 -27.99 0.90 3.51
CA PRO A 191 -26.60 0.51 3.25
C PRO A 191 -25.73 0.70 4.51
N ALA A 192 -26.18 0.19 5.65
CA ALA A 192 -25.60 0.49 6.98
C ALA A 192 -24.09 0.22 7.09
N ASP A 193 -23.52 -0.68 6.27
CA ASP A 193 -22.09 -1.01 6.25
C ASP A 193 -21.25 -0.03 5.38
N CYS A 194 -21.89 0.85 4.61
CA CYS A 194 -21.25 1.84 3.74
C CYS A 194 -21.37 3.30 4.22
N ILE A 195 -22.14 3.54 5.27
CA ILE A 195 -22.33 4.89 5.86
C ILE A 195 -21.12 5.19 6.75
N VAL A 196 -19.98 5.34 6.09
CA VAL A 196 -18.68 5.70 6.67
C VAL A 196 -18.03 6.66 5.70
N SER A 197 -17.56 7.81 6.17
CA SER A 197 -16.83 8.74 5.30
C SER A 197 -15.52 8.14 4.81
N LEU A 198 -15.04 8.52 3.62
CA LEU A 198 -13.73 8.06 3.16
C LEU A 198 -12.62 8.48 4.13
N VAL A 199 -12.74 9.64 4.78
CA VAL A 199 -11.78 10.10 5.81
C VAL A 199 -11.80 9.20 7.06
N ASP A 200 -12.97 8.73 7.50
CA ASP A 200 -13.06 7.79 8.61
C ASP A 200 -12.47 6.41 8.23
N ALA A 201 -12.71 5.94 7.00
CA ALA A 201 -12.16 4.68 6.49
C ALA A 201 -10.62 4.71 6.42
N ILE A 202 -10.01 5.80 5.91
CA ILE A 202 -8.54 5.94 5.94
C ILE A 202 -8.01 6.17 7.36
N HIS A 203 -8.80 6.80 8.24
CA HIS A 203 -8.42 6.96 9.64
C HIS A 203 -8.30 5.59 10.31
N ALA A 204 -9.27 4.69 10.09
CA ALA A 204 -9.17 3.29 10.49
C ALA A 204 -7.94 2.61 9.86
N SER A 205 -7.82 2.68 8.53
CA SER A 205 -6.78 1.97 7.76
C SER A 205 -5.35 2.40 8.06
N SER A 206 -5.12 3.62 8.55
CA SER A 206 -3.78 4.18 8.81
C SER A 206 -3.41 4.28 10.29
N THR A 207 -4.20 3.69 11.19
CA THR A 207 -3.89 3.75 12.64
C THR A 207 -3.12 2.50 13.03
N ALA A 208 -1.82 2.48 12.77
CA ALA A 208 -0.97 1.34 13.12
C ALA A 208 -0.88 1.15 14.65
N PRO A 209 -1.15 -0.08 15.16
CA PRO A 209 -0.95 -0.39 16.57
C PRO A 209 0.55 -0.59 16.84
N VAL A 210 0.93 -0.72 18.11
CA VAL A 210 2.30 -1.05 18.55
C VAL A 210 3.34 -0.02 18.05
N ASN A 211 3.84 0.82 18.95
CA ASN A 211 4.87 1.84 18.68
C ASN A 211 4.46 3.02 17.77
N TYR A 212 3.26 3.07 17.17
CA TYR A 212 2.81 4.25 16.41
C TYR A 212 1.71 5.03 17.12
N PHE A 213 0.46 4.58 17.11
CA PHE A 213 -0.67 5.35 17.64
C PHE A 213 -1.11 4.90 19.05
N ASN A 214 -1.62 5.84 19.84
CA ASN A 214 -1.88 5.63 21.28
C ASN A 214 -3.23 4.98 21.61
N GLU A 215 -4.19 5.03 20.69
CA GLU A 215 -5.52 4.44 20.84
C GLU A 215 -6.10 4.03 19.48
N PRO A 216 -7.05 3.08 19.41
CA PRO A 216 -7.70 2.72 18.16
C PRO A 216 -8.37 3.92 17.50
N ALA A 217 -8.41 3.94 16.17
CA ALA A 217 -9.23 4.88 15.41
C ALA A 217 -10.68 4.72 15.85
N THR A 218 -11.30 5.82 16.26
CA THR A 218 -12.64 5.80 16.84
C THR A 218 -13.53 6.82 16.14
N PHE A 219 -14.65 6.34 15.59
CA PHE A 219 -15.70 7.15 14.98
C PHE A 219 -17.06 6.42 15.08
N LEU A 220 -18.13 7.12 14.76
CA LEU A 220 -19.48 6.57 14.82
C LEU A 220 -19.82 5.87 13.50
N VAL A 221 -20.32 4.64 13.59
CA VAL A 221 -20.96 3.93 12.49
C VAL A 221 -22.36 3.57 12.95
N ASN A 222 -23.39 4.07 12.25
CA ASN A 222 -24.80 3.96 12.65
C ASN A 222 -25.04 4.40 14.11
N ASN A 223 -24.53 5.60 14.46
CA ASN A 223 -24.61 6.18 15.81
C ASN A 223 -23.97 5.34 16.94
N LYS A 224 -23.11 4.37 16.61
CA LYS A 224 -22.40 3.55 17.59
C LYS A 224 -20.89 3.72 17.41
N PRO A 225 -20.14 3.94 18.51
CA PRO A 225 -18.69 4.02 18.41
C PRO A 225 -18.11 2.69 17.96
N LYS A 226 -17.24 2.75 16.96
CA LYS A 226 -16.45 1.64 16.45
C LYS A 226 -14.97 1.94 16.60
N TYR A 227 -14.17 0.89 16.65
CA TYR A 227 -12.76 0.94 17.02
C TYR A 227 -11.95 0.13 16.03
N TYR A 228 -10.94 0.75 15.44
CA TYR A 228 -10.17 0.14 14.37
C TYR A 228 -8.67 0.33 14.54
N TRP A 229 -7.91 -0.64 14.05
CA TRP A 229 -6.48 -0.48 13.77
C TRP A 229 -6.22 -0.59 12.26
N ASP A 230 -4.98 -0.32 11.87
CA ASP A 230 -4.47 -0.43 10.50
C ASP A 230 -4.76 -1.80 9.90
N GLY A 231 -5.14 -1.82 8.62
CA GLY A 231 -5.44 -3.04 7.89
C GLY A 231 -4.22 -3.95 7.71
N GLY A 232 -3.00 -3.42 7.82
CA GLY A 232 -1.76 -4.20 7.80
C GLY A 232 -1.75 -5.32 8.84
N VAL A 233 -2.43 -5.13 9.99
CA VAL A 233 -2.58 -6.14 11.06
C VAL A 233 -3.23 -7.44 10.55
N THR A 234 -3.99 -7.37 9.46
CA THR A 234 -4.71 -8.50 8.86
C THR A 234 -3.90 -9.23 7.79
N GLY A 235 -2.64 -8.85 7.58
CA GLY A 235 -1.81 -9.35 6.47
C GLY A 235 -2.17 -8.72 5.12
N ASN A 236 -2.89 -7.59 5.13
CA ASN A 236 -3.31 -6.86 3.93
C ASN A 236 -2.57 -5.52 3.80
N ASN A 237 -1.28 -5.48 4.16
CA ASN A 237 -0.49 -4.27 3.93
C ASN A 237 -0.34 -3.99 2.44
N ASN A 238 -0.10 -5.04 1.63
CA ASN A 238 -0.37 -5.00 0.20
C ASN A 238 -1.80 -5.49 -0.06
N PRO A 239 -2.73 -4.61 -0.48
CA PRO A 239 -4.14 -4.95 -0.54
C PRO A 239 -4.55 -5.66 -1.85
N VAL A 240 -3.58 -6.07 -2.68
CA VAL A 240 -3.80 -6.62 -4.02
C VAL A 240 -4.59 -7.93 -4.00
N LEU A 241 -4.37 -8.78 -2.99
CA LEU A 241 -5.10 -10.04 -2.88
C LEU A 241 -6.60 -9.82 -2.63
N VAL A 242 -6.92 -8.90 -1.72
CA VAL A 242 -8.32 -8.53 -1.47
C VAL A 242 -8.93 -7.88 -2.69
N ALA A 243 -8.19 -7.02 -3.40
CA ALA A 243 -8.65 -6.36 -4.61
C ALA A 243 -8.97 -7.35 -5.74
N VAL A 244 -8.11 -8.33 -5.98
CA VAL A 244 -8.33 -9.39 -6.96
C VAL A 244 -9.52 -10.26 -6.56
N THR A 245 -9.64 -10.59 -5.27
CA THR A 245 -10.80 -11.33 -4.75
C THR A 245 -12.10 -10.56 -4.99
N GLU A 246 -12.11 -9.25 -4.72
CA GLU A 246 -13.25 -8.35 -4.95
C GLU A 246 -13.67 -8.36 -6.43
N ALA A 247 -12.71 -8.26 -7.35
CA ALA A 247 -12.99 -8.31 -8.80
C ALA A 247 -13.57 -9.67 -9.21
N ILE A 248 -13.00 -10.78 -8.73
CA ILE A 248 -13.46 -12.14 -9.07
C ILE A 248 -14.89 -12.38 -8.58
N CYS A 249 -15.19 -12.01 -7.33
CA CYS A 249 -16.53 -12.14 -6.76
C CYS A 249 -17.56 -11.34 -7.56
N ASN A 250 -17.16 -10.19 -8.12
CA ASN A 250 -18.02 -9.31 -8.90
C ASN A 250 -17.91 -9.49 -10.42
N LYS A 251 -17.31 -10.60 -10.90
CA LYS A 251 -17.08 -10.84 -12.34
C LYS A 251 -18.35 -10.67 -13.17
N THR A 252 -19.46 -11.28 -12.74
CA THR A 252 -20.75 -11.17 -13.43
C THR A 252 -21.37 -9.78 -13.29
N GLN A 253 -21.32 -9.20 -12.08
CA GLN A 253 -21.92 -7.90 -11.77
C GLN A 253 -21.27 -6.77 -12.59
N TYR A 254 -19.95 -6.78 -12.71
CA TYR A 254 -19.21 -5.77 -13.46
C TYR A 254 -18.91 -6.17 -14.91
N GLN A 255 -19.37 -7.34 -15.36
CA GLN A 255 -19.13 -7.89 -16.70
C GLN A 255 -17.64 -8.02 -17.04
N ILE A 256 -16.83 -8.44 -16.07
CA ILE A 256 -15.37 -8.54 -16.20
C ILE A 256 -15.01 -9.74 -17.06
N GLU A 257 -14.21 -9.52 -18.10
CA GLU A 257 -13.60 -10.59 -18.87
C GLU A 257 -12.14 -10.78 -18.46
N ASN A 258 -11.39 -9.66 -18.39
CA ASN A 258 -9.97 -9.63 -18.05
C ASN A 258 -9.73 -8.73 -16.84
N VAL A 259 -8.75 -9.06 -16.01
CA VAL A 259 -8.30 -8.21 -14.90
C VAL A 259 -6.89 -7.74 -15.19
N GLN A 260 -6.64 -6.44 -15.03
CA GLN A 260 -5.30 -5.87 -15.03
C GLN A 260 -5.00 -5.27 -13.66
N VAL A 261 -3.82 -5.52 -13.12
CA VAL A 261 -3.43 -5.13 -11.76
C VAL A 261 -2.17 -4.30 -11.78
N LEU A 262 -2.25 -3.06 -11.30
CA LEU A 262 -1.10 -2.24 -10.96
C LEU A 262 -0.99 -2.18 -9.43
N SER A 263 -0.03 -2.89 -8.85
CA SER A 263 0.27 -2.84 -7.41
C SER A 263 1.53 -2.00 -7.18
N ILE A 264 1.39 -0.88 -6.46
CA ILE A 264 2.47 0.05 -6.17
C ILE A 264 2.83 0.02 -4.69
N GLY A 265 4.10 -0.27 -4.40
CA GLY A 265 4.61 -0.41 -3.05
C GLY A 265 5.23 0.85 -2.46
N THR A 266 5.71 0.70 -1.23
CA THR A 266 6.30 1.75 -0.40
C THR A 266 7.76 1.44 -0.04
N GLY A 267 8.46 0.70 -0.89
CA GLY A 267 9.80 0.18 -0.66
C GLY A 267 9.78 -1.20 0.01
N THR A 268 10.72 -2.06 -0.36
CA THR A 268 11.06 -3.25 0.44
C THR A 268 12.55 -3.36 0.68
N VAL A 269 12.89 -4.07 1.76
CA VAL A 269 14.26 -4.39 2.10
C VAL A 269 14.41 -5.91 2.15
N SER A 270 15.40 -6.43 1.43
CA SER A 270 15.80 -7.84 1.50
C SER A 270 17.21 -7.92 2.06
N GLN A 271 17.42 -8.82 3.03
CA GLN A 271 18.74 -9.10 3.60
C GLN A 271 19.13 -10.55 3.31
N LEU A 272 20.44 -10.82 3.26
CA LEU A 272 20.98 -12.17 3.18
C LEU A 272 20.76 -12.89 4.50
N GLN A 273 20.82 -14.23 4.47
CA GLN A 273 20.83 -14.99 5.72
C GLN A 273 22.09 -14.65 6.53
N TYR A 274 21.98 -14.78 7.86
CA TYR A 274 23.09 -14.44 8.76
C TYR A 274 24.32 -15.35 8.52
N ASP A 275 24.07 -16.58 8.06
CA ASP A 275 25.03 -17.64 7.74
C ASP A 275 25.31 -17.78 6.23
N GLU A 276 25.05 -16.73 5.44
CA GLU A 276 25.36 -16.71 4.01
C GLU A 276 26.80 -17.17 3.69
N GLU A 277 26.91 -18.12 2.77
CA GLU A 277 28.16 -18.80 2.36
C GLU A 277 28.91 -18.03 1.28
N ILE A 278 28.20 -17.35 0.37
CA ILE A 278 28.84 -16.53 -0.66
C ILE A 278 29.51 -15.33 0.04
N PRO A 279 30.78 -14.99 -0.28
CA PRO A 279 31.47 -13.85 0.31
C PRO A 279 30.63 -12.57 0.27
N VAL A 280 30.54 -11.86 1.40
CA VAL A 280 29.77 -10.61 1.53
C VAL A 280 30.73 -9.48 1.85
N LYS A 281 30.69 -8.41 1.07
CA LYS A 281 31.62 -7.27 1.22
C LYS A 281 31.30 -6.39 2.42
N TYR A 282 30.03 -6.30 2.81
CA TYR A 282 29.54 -5.49 3.92
C TYR A 282 28.58 -6.29 4.80
N ASP A 283 28.84 -6.36 6.11
CA ASP A 283 28.04 -7.14 7.06
C ASP A 283 26.59 -6.65 7.18
N GLU A 284 26.32 -5.37 6.85
CA GLU A 284 24.99 -4.77 6.87
C GLU A 284 24.01 -5.42 5.87
N LEU A 285 24.54 -6.11 4.85
CA LEU A 285 23.76 -6.89 3.89
C LEU A 285 23.14 -8.15 4.52
N LYS A 286 23.67 -8.62 5.65
CA LYS A 286 23.19 -9.82 6.35
C LYS A 286 22.12 -9.47 7.37
N ALA A 287 21.17 -10.38 7.52
CA ALA A 287 20.22 -10.36 8.63
C ALA A 287 20.98 -10.47 9.96
N LYS A 288 20.59 -9.68 10.96
CA LYS A 288 21.21 -9.74 12.28
C LYS A 288 20.86 -11.05 12.97
N HIS A 289 21.87 -11.79 13.40
CA HIS A 289 21.67 -12.94 14.27
C HIS A 289 21.39 -12.44 15.70
N GLU A 290 20.12 -12.47 16.09
CA GLU A 290 19.69 -12.11 17.44
C GLU A 290 19.08 -13.32 18.13
N SER A 291 19.46 -13.55 19.39
CA SER A 291 18.84 -14.59 20.21
C SER A 291 17.35 -14.28 20.44
N PRO A 292 16.46 -15.28 20.31
CA PRO A 292 15.03 -15.11 20.58
C PRO A 292 14.77 -14.60 22.00
N GLY A 293 13.67 -13.87 22.18
CA GLY A 293 13.26 -13.36 23.48
C GLY A 293 11.91 -12.66 23.42
N LEU A 294 11.03 -12.94 24.39
CA LEU A 294 9.61 -12.57 24.38
C LEU A 294 9.32 -11.14 23.91
N ILE A 295 10.02 -10.14 24.44
CA ILE A 295 9.78 -8.72 24.11
C ILE A 295 10.19 -8.42 22.67
N LYS A 296 11.36 -8.90 22.26
CA LYS A 296 11.88 -8.72 20.90
C LYS A 296 11.02 -9.48 19.89
N ASP A 297 10.59 -10.68 20.24
CA ASP A 297 9.74 -11.51 19.37
C ASP A 297 8.37 -10.87 19.17
N VAL A 298 7.78 -10.27 20.21
CA VAL A 298 6.52 -9.50 20.08
C VAL A 298 6.71 -8.28 19.17
N GLN A 299 7.79 -7.51 19.36
CA GLN A 299 8.08 -6.36 18.49
C GLN A 299 8.30 -6.82 17.04
N LYS A 300 9.16 -7.84 16.84
CA LYS A 300 9.48 -8.41 15.53
C LYS A 300 8.23 -8.92 14.83
N MET A 301 7.39 -9.71 15.50
CA MET A 301 6.14 -10.22 14.92
C MET A 301 5.16 -9.09 14.60
N GLY A 302 5.03 -8.09 15.47
CA GLY A 302 4.17 -6.93 15.22
C GLY A 302 4.60 -6.13 14.00
N THR A 303 5.90 -5.80 13.89
CA THR A 303 6.45 -5.12 12.71
C THR A 303 6.41 -6.00 11.47
N SER A 304 6.63 -7.31 11.63
CA SER A 304 6.53 -8.26 10.52
C SER A 304 5.13 -8.20 9.95
N ILE A 305 4.07 -8.44 10.71
CA ILE A 305 2.69 -8.42 10.19
C ILE A 305 2.36 -7.13 9.42
N LEU A 306 2.78 -5.97 9.95
CA LEU A 306 2.56 -4.67 9.29
C LEU A 306 3.39 -4.48 8.01
N ASN A 307 4.60 -5.03 7.96
CA ASN A 307 5.50 -4.92 6.80
C ASN A 307 5.21 -5.95 5.70
N ASP A 308 4.20 -6.82 5.86
CA ASP A 308 3.80 -7.91 4.94
C ASP A 308 4.97 -8.78 4.41
N PRO A 309 5.59 -9.62 5.27
CA PRO A 309 6.73 -10.45 4.93
C PRO A 309 6.25 -11.89 4.69
N PRO A 310 6.56 -12.57 3.57
CA PRO A 310 7.11 -12.12 2.29
C PRO A 310 6.02 -12.11 1.19
N ASP A 311 5.78 -10.96 0.53
CA ASP A 311 5.07 -10.77 -0.77
C ASP A 311 3.95 -11.79 -1.08
N THR A 312 3.19 -12.19 -0.07
CA THR A 312 2.30 -13.33 -0.18
C THR A 312 1.05 -12.91 -0.92
N ALA A 313 0.55 -11.70 -0.63
CA ALA A 313 -0.58 -11.12 -1.32
C ALA A 313 -0.34 -11.01 -2.82
N ALA A 314 0.80 -10.44 -3.25
CA ALA A 314 1.13 -10.28 -4.66
C ALA A 314 1.27 -11.62 -5.38
N PHE A 315 1.98 -12.57 -4.79
CA PHE A 315 2.16 -13.89 -5.41
C PHE A 315 0.87 -14.68 -5.52
N VAL A 316 0.06 -14.73 -4.46
CA VAL A 316 -1.22 -15.45 -4.47
C VAL A 316 -2.20 -14.81 -5.45
N ALA A 317 -2.30 -13.47 -5.46
CA ALA A 317 -3.13 -12.75 -6.41
C ALA A 317 -2.70 -13.02 -7.85
N TYR A 318 -1.39 -13.02 -8.12
CA TYR A 318 -0.83 -13.38 -9.42
C TYR A 318 -1.20 -14.81 -9.81
N MET A 319 -1.01 -15.81 -8.94
CA MET A 319 -1.37 -17.21 -9.24
C MET A 319 -2.85 -17.39 -9.57
N ILE A 320 -3.73 -16.65 -8.87
CA ILE A 320 -5.18 -16.69 -9.11
C ILE A 320 -5.52 -16.20 -10.53
N LEU A 321 -4.86 -15.13 -11.00
CA LEU A 321 -5.09 -14.57 -12.34
C LEU A 321 -4.32 -15.30 -13.44
N ASN A 322 -3.15 -15.86 -13.12
CA ASN A 322 -2.19 -16.42 -14.06
C ASN A 322 -1.79 -17.86 -13.68
N PRO A 323 -2.69 -18.86 -13.78
CA PRO A 323 -2.43 -20.23 -13.35
C PRO A 323 -1.34 -20.94 -14.17
N SER A 324 -1.02 -20.46 -15.38
CA SER A 324 0.09 -20.97 -16.21
C SER A 324 1.47 -20.47 -15.78
N MET A 325 1.54 -19.54 -14.83
CA MET A 325 2.77 -18.99 -14.24
C MET A 325 3.78 -18.40 -15.26
N PRO A 326 3.35 -17.51 -16.18
CA PRO A 326 4.28 -16.84 -17.09
C PRO A 326 5.28 -15.95 -16.34
N ALA A 327 6.57 -16.05 -16.68
CA ALA A 327 7.62 -15.28 -16.01
C ALA A 327 7.40 -13.76 -16.09
N GLN A 328 6.82 -13.25 -17.18
CA GLN A 328 6.51 -11.83 -17.35
C GLN A 328 5.00 -11.66 -17.61
N PRO A 329 4.18 -11.49 -16.55
CA PRO A 329 2.76 -11.18 -16.72
C PRO A 329 2.57 -9.75 -17.22
N VAL A 330 1.95 -9.60 -18.38
CA VAL A 330 1.60 -8.28 -18.93
C VAL A 330 0.38 -7.68 -18.23
N ASP A 331 -0.45 -8.48 -17.57
CA ASP A 331 -1.69 -8.09 -16.88
C ASP A 331 -1.51 -7.87 -15.37
N PHE A 332 -0.35 -8.24 -14.81
CA PHE A 332 -0.04 -8.06 -13.39
C PHE A 332 1.30 -7.35 -13.21
N ILE A 333 1.24 -6.06 -12.91
CA ILE A 333 2.41 -5.20 -12.76
C ILE A 333 2.60 -4.88 -11.28
N ARG A 334 3.72 -5.33 -10.72
CA ARG A 334 4.20 -4.94 -9.39
C ARG A 334 5.30 -3.89 -9.55
N MET A 335 5.10 -2.71 -8.96
CA MET A 335 6.06 -1.61 -8.97
C MET A 335 6.43 -1.21 -7.55
N ASN A 336 7.66 -1.52 -7.13
CA ASN A 336 8.13 -1.20 -5.80
C ASN A 336 9.67 -1.21 -5.77
N PRO A 337 10.36 -0.14 -5.29
CA PRO A 337 11.82 -0.17 -5.18
C PRO A 337 12.25 -1.21 -4.13
N ALA A 338 13.20 -2.06 -4.49
CA ALA A 338 13.73 -3.09 -3.61
C ALA A 338 15.18 -2.78 -3.21
N LEU A 339 15.39 -2.37 -1.95
CA LEU A 339 16.72 -2.30 -1.37
C LEU A 339 17.20 -3.72 -1.06
N ARG A 340 18.15 -4.21 -1.86
CA ARG A 340 18.68 -5.57 -1.70
C ARG A 340 20.17 -5.67 -2.04
N PRO A 341 20.87 -6.66 -1.48
CA PRO A 341 22.18 -7.07 -1.94
C PRO A 341 22.17 -7.43 -3.43
N VAL A 342 23.29 -7.17 -4.10
CA VAL A 342 23.52 -7.53 -5.51
C VAL A 342 24.65 -8.54 -5.57
N LEU A 343 24.40 -9.66 -6.25
CA LEU A 343 25.42 -10.68 -6.49
C LEU A 343 26.28 -10.24 -7.69
N ILE A 344 27.56 -10.03 -7.45
CA ILE A 344 28.57 -9.71 -8.47
C ILE A 344 29.36 -10.98 -8.78
N ASP A 345 29.62 -11.23 -10.05
CA ASP A 345 30.49 -12.30 -10.54
C ASP A 345 31.53 -11.68 -11.47
N ASP A 346 32.72 -11.43 -10.93
CA ASP A 346 33.82 -10.76 -11.61
C ASP A 346 35.14 -11.56 -11.51
N SER A 347 36.27 -10.95 -11.89
CA SER A 347 37.58 -11.60 -11.83
C SER A 347 38.03 -12.03 -10.43
N ALA A 348 37.45 -11.47 -9.36
CA ALA A 348 37.70 -11.87 -7.97
C ALA A 348 36.76 -13.00 -7.51
N GLY A 349 35.82 -13.42 -8.35
CA GLY A 349 34.81 -14.44 -8.06
C GLY A 349 33.49 -13.87 -7.54
N LYS A 350 32.57 -14.77 -7.21
CA LYS A 350 31.23 -14.41 -6.73
C LYS A 350 31.26 -13.78 -5.35
N HIS A 351 30.64 -12.61 -5.21
CA HIS A 351 30.48 -11.94 -3.93
C HIS A 351 29.24 -11.04 -3.92
N TRP A 352 28.68 -10.80 -2.74
CA TRP A 352 27.57 -9.87 -2.51
C TRP A 352 28.09 -8.47 -2.21
N ASP A 353 27.50 -7.48 -2.87
CA ASP A 353 27.82 -6.06 -2.74
C ASP A 353 26.54 -5.20 -2.59
N LEU A 354 26.73 -3.93 -2.29
CA LEU A 354 25.68 -2.90 -2.22
C LEU A 354 25.09 -2.64 -3.61
N PRO A 355 23.80 -2.25 -3.71
CA PRO A 355 23.25 -1.74 -4.95
C PRO A 355 23.96 -0.43 -5.34
N ALA A 356 24.16 -0.21 -6.64
CA ALA A 356 24.80 1.00 -7.12
C ALA A 356 24.02 2.26 -6.68
N GLY A 357 24.75 3.33 -6.37
CA GLY A 357 24.16 4.62 -5.97
C GLY A 357 23.69 4.71 -4.51
N ILE A 358 23.83 3.63 -3.71
CA ILE A 358 23.57 3.62 -2.28
C ILE A 358 24.86 3.20 -1.56
N ASP A 359 25.37 4.06 -0.67
CA ASP A 359 26.56 3.71 0.12
C ASP A 359 26.21 2.87 1.35
N LYS A 360 27.25 2.45 2.08
CA LYS A 360 27.13 1.58 3.25
C LYS A 360 26.26 2.18 4.35
N ASP A 361 26.45 3.46 4.67
CA ASP A 361 25.77 4.13 5.76
C ASP A 361 24.31 4.42 5.39
N GLU A 362 24.08 4.79 4.13
CA GLU A 362 22.75 4.93 3.54
C GLU A 362 21.98 3.61 3.54
N TYR A 363 22.63 2.50 3.15
CA TYR A 363 22.03 1.17 3.18
C TYR A 363 21.64 0.77 4.60
N ALA A 364 22.56 0.94 5.56
CA ALA A 364 22.31 0.64 6.96
C ALA A 364 21.13 1.46 7.51
N LYS A 365 21.05 2.75 7.15
CA LYS A 365 20.00 3.65 7.58
C LYS A 365 18.65 3.29 6.95
N LEU A 366 18.58 3.03 5.65
CA LEU A 366 17.36 2.59 4.98
C LEU A 366 16.84 1.27 5.54
N ASN A 367 17.74 0.31 5.78
CA ASN A 367 17.39 -1.01 6.34
C ASN A 367 16.86 -0.92 7.78
N ALA A 368 17.35 0.04 8.57
CA ALA A 368 16.89 0.27 9.93
C ALA A 368 15.67 1.21 10.04
N MET A 369 15.28 1.85 8.92
CA MET A 369 14.23 2.87 8.92
C MET A 369 12.86 2.22 9.05
N ASP A 370 12.04 2.80 9.94
CA ASP A 370 10.68 2.36 10.20
C ASP A 370 9.70 3.02 9.20
N MET A 371 8.45 2.55 9.14
CA MET A 371 7.43 3.10 8.22
C MET A 371 7.06 4.57 8.52
N ASP A 372 7.31 5.04 9.74
CA ASP A 372 7.04 6.42 10.18
C ASP A 372 8.26 7.32 10.03
N ALA A 373 8.81 7.43 8.82
CA ALA A 373 9.88 8.38 8.52
C ALA A 373 9.35 9.82 8.65
N VAL A 374 9.80 10.56 9.66
CA VAL A 374 9.34 11.93 9.93
C VAL A 374 10.47 12.95 9.84
N ALA A 375 11.73 12.53 9.97
CA ALA A 375 12.87 13.43 9.86
C ALA A 375 13.22 13.73 8.40
N ASP A 376 13.64 14.96 8.10
CA ASP A 376 13.88 15.41 6.72
C ASP A 376 14.99 14.62 6.03
N ASP A 377 16.00 14.18 6.80
CA ASP A 377 17.09 13.33 6.33
C ASP A 377 16.66 11.88 6.06
N GLU A 378 15.62 11.38 6.73
CA GLU A 378 14.99 10.10 6.40
C GLU A 378 14.19 10.21 5.09
N VAL A 379 13.37 11.25 4.96
CA VAL A 379 12.58 11.51 3.74
C VAL A 379 13.48 11.75 2.54
N ALA A 380 14.58 12.49 2.70
CA ALA A 380 15.57 12.69 1.64
C ALA A 380 16.18 11.36 1.16
N LEU A 381 16.41 10.42 2.07
CA LEU A 381 16.97 9.12 1.74
C LEU A 381 15.93 8.21 1.04
N ILE A 382 14.66 8.25 1.46
CA ILE A 382 13.54 7.61 0.73
C ILE A 382 13.45 8.16 -0.70
N LYS A 383 13.58 9.49 -0.87
CA LYS A 383 13.59 10.13 -2.20
C LYS A 383 14.76 9.66 -3.05
N LYS A 384 15.96 9.54 -2.45
CA LYS A 384 17.14 9.01 -3.15
C LYS A 384 16.89 7.57 -3.63
N LEU A 385 16.43 6.68 -2.75
CA LEU A 385 16.07 5.30 -3.11
C LEU A 385 15.06 5.26 -4.26
N CYS A 386 13.99 6.06 -4.16
CA CYS A 386 12.94 6.15 -5.17
C CYS A 386 13.47 6.66 -6.51
N ASN A 387 14.26 7.73 -6.51
CA ASN A 387 14.82 8.32 -7.72
C ASN A 387 15.78 7.35 -8.41
N ASN A 388 16.66 6.67 -7.65
CA ASN A 388 17.55 5.66 -8.20
C ASN A 388 16.76 4.55 -8.90
N TRP A 389 15.65 4.09 -8.29
CA TRP A 389 14.78 3.08 -8.90
C TRP A 389 14.07 3.58 -10.16
N LEU A 390 13.45 4.76 -10.09
CA LEU A 390 12.73 5.36 -11.22
C LEU A 390 13.63 5.70 -12.41
N ASN A 391 14.93 5.84 -12.20
CA ASN A 391 15.91 6.20 -13.23
C ASN A 391 16.83 5.04 -13.65
N GLY A 392 16.66 3.85 -13.08
CA GLY A 392 17.51 2.69 -13.39
C GLY A 392 18.94 2.79 -12.83
N GLU A 393 19.15 3.61 -11.80
CA GLU A 393 20.45 3.86 -11.17
C GLU A 393 20.73 2.88 -10.03
N GLY A 394 20.66 1.58 -10.33
CA GLY A 394 21.13 0.51 -9.43
C GLY A 394 20.13 -0.06 -8.42
N VAL A 395 18.97 0.56 -8.22
CA VAL A 395 17.91 0.04 -7.34
C VAL A 395 16.89 -0.75 -8.17
N PRO A 396 16.79 -2.08 -7.99
CA PRO A 396 15.88 -2.91 -8.77
C PRO A 396 14.42 -2.76 -8.34
N ASN A 397 13.51 -3.26 -9.18
CA ASN A 397 12.12 -3.43 -8.82
C ASN A 397 11.93 -4.72 -8.01
N GLN A 398 10.97 -4.71 -7.10
CA GLN A 398 10.53 -5.91 -6.40
C GLN A 398 9.81 -6.85 -7.37
N SER A 399 10.41 -8.02 -7.61
CA SER A 399 9.78 -9.09 -8.37
C SER A 399 8.64 -9.75 -7.57
N ILE A 400 7.65 -10.31 -8.26
CA ILE A 400 6.63 -11.18 -7.64
C ILE A 400 7.30 -12.42 -7.02
N ARG A 401 8.31 -12.97 -7.71
CA ARG A 401 9.21 -14.00 -7.18
C ARG A 401 10.64 -13.77 -7.66
N SER A 402 11.58 -13.97 -6.74
CA SER A 402 13.01 -13.94 -7.04
C SER A 402 13.61 -15.35 -6.95
N ASN A 403 14.74 -15.56 -7.63
CA ASN A 403 15.58 -16.74 -7.43
C ASN A 403 16.51 -16.59 -6.21
N SER A 404 17.39 -17.57 -5.97
CA SER A 404 18.35 -17.56 -4.86
C SER A 404 19.37 -16.42 -4.93
N SER A 405 19.61 -15.84 -6.12
CA SER A 405 20.46 -14.66 -6.30
C SER A 405 19.67 -13.35 -6.20
N LEU A 406 18.45 -13.39 -5.68
CA LEU A 406 17.52 -12.27 -5.57
C LEU A 406 17.17 -11.61 -6.92
N ASN A 407 17.43 -12.31 -8.04
CA ASN A 407 17.08 -11.82 -9.36
C ASN A 407 15.63 -12.18 -9.70
N CYS A 408 14.97 -11.32 -10.47
CA CYS A 408 13.58 -11.50 -10.86
C CYS A 408 13.38 -12.80 -11.64
N LEU A 409 12.52 -13.67 -11.12
CA LEU A 409 12.05 -14.89 -11.78
C LEU A 409 10.65 -14.69 -12.37
N ILE A 410 9.78 -14.01 -11.61
CA ILE A 410 8.42 -13.67 -12.02
C ILE A 410 8.16 -12.18 -11.76
N GLY A 411 7.60 -11.49 -12.74
CA GLY A 411 7.31 -10.05 -12.70
C GLY A 411 8.32 -9.23 -13.51
N HIS A 412 8.56 -8.00 -13.08
CA HIS A 412 9.42 -7.04 -13.78
C HIS A 412 10.70 -6.78 -12.99
N PRO A 413 11.89 -6.85 -13.61
CA PRO A 413 13.17 -6.68 -12.91
C PRO A 413 13.47 -5.24 -12.51
N ASP A 414 12.94 -4.27 -13.25
CA ASP A 414 13.19 -2.84 -13.06
C ASP A 414 11.94 -2.00 -13.40
N PHE A 415 12.01 -0.70 -13.09
CA PHE A 415 10.92 0.23 -13.33
C PHE A 415 10.61 0.39 -14.83
N GLU A 416 11.62 0.39 -15.70
CA GLU A 416 11.44 0.63 -17.13
C GLU A 416 10.69 -0.51 -17.83
N ALA A 417 10.99 -1.76 -17.48
CA ALA A 417 10.25 -2.92 -17.93
C ALA A 417 8.78 -2.85 -17.50
N ALA A 418 8.52 -2.55 -16.23
CA ALA A 418 7.16 -2.43 -15.69
C ALA A 418 6.39 -1.26 -16.34
N LYS A 419 7.04 -0.10 -16.52
CA LYS A 419 6.48 1.10 -17.17
C LYS A 419 6.09 0.82 -18.62
N THR A 420 6.92 0.06 -19.33
CA THR A 420 6.66 -0.30 -20.73
C THR A 420 5.36 -1.08 -20.87
N ASP A 421 5.13 -2.07 -20.00
CA ASP A 421 3.89 -2.85 -20.01
C ASP A 421 2.68 -2.04 -19.56
N PHE A 422 2.83 -1.17 -18.56
CA PHE A 422 1.76 -0.25 -18.17
C PHE A 422 1.35 0.65 -19.34
N LYS A 423 2.32 1.22 -20.08
CA LYS A 423 2.04 2.02 -21.28
C LYS A 423 1.36 1.21 -22.39
N ASN A 424 1.70 -0.08 -22.52
CA ASN A 424 1.07 -0.97 -23.48
C ASN A 424 -0.43 -1.20 -23.20
N TRP A 425 -0.88 -1.11 -21.95
CA TRP A 425 -2.31 -1.26 -21.60
C TRP A 425 -3.23 -0.23 -22.26
N PHE A 426 -2.69 0.93 -22.62
CA PHE A 426 -3.44 2.07 -23.15
C PHE A 426 -3.14 2.39 -24.62
N THR A 427 -2.10 1.76 -25.19
CA THR A 427 -1.63 2.08 -26.56
C THR A 427 -1.89 0.97 -27.57
N LYS A 428 -2.06 -0.28 -27.13
CA LYS A 428 -2.39 -1.41 -28.01
C LYS A 428 -3.86 -1.80 -27.83
N PRO A 429 -4.62 -2.10 -28.91
CA PRO A 429 -5.91 -2.74 -28.76
C PRO A 429 -5.71 -4.05 -28.00
N THR A 430 -6.46 -4.26 -26.92
CA THR A 430 -6.41 -5.45 -26.07
C THR A 430 -6.94 -6.68 -26.83
N ASN A 431 -6.20 -7.13 -27.84
CA ASN A 431 -6.36 -8.44 -28.45
C ASN A 431 -5.29 -9.33 -27.83
N LEU A 432 -5.54 -9.82 -26.62
CA LEU A 432 -4.76 -10.90 -26.03
C LEU A 432 -5.68 -12.13 -25.98
N LEU A 433 -5.32 -13.10 -26.82
CA LEU A 433 -5.83 -14.47 -26.90
C LEU A 433 -5.30 -15.31 -25.73
#